data_AF-A0A9P7C5G1-F1
#
_entry.id   AF-A0A9P7C5G1-F1
#
_cell.length_a   1.000
_cell.length_b   1.000
_cell.length_c   1.000
_cell.angle_alpha   90.00
_cell.angle_beta   90.00
_cell.angle_gamma   90.00
#
_symmetry.space_group_name_H-M   'P 1'
#
loop_
_entity.id
_entity.type
_entity.pdbx_description
1 polymer ?
#
loop_
_entity_poly.entity_id
_entity_poly.type
_entity_poly.pdbx_seq_one_letter_code
_entity_poly.pdbx_strand_id
1 'polypeptide(L)'
;MPAIKHYLGFTVPSIEVEEDHSNNNGSDDGYHFDVDNPSQLEPSSPSSEAGIQLEIAEIIGLNKSTEQDIRAKIDNYGSPLSHKQTGRPLKINERTERHWKRIIREDPFTFYKEINMELAKPDVFVCIETLRLYVDRLAFKSYRAAHKPRLTARHRKSRLHWAKEHINWIKDQWRNVVWFDESRFCMKYSKRVSAVKWDGGGAMAWVVFGGEVLDL
;
A
#
# COMPACT_ATOMS: atom_id res chain seq x y z
N MET A 1 -20.27 17.05 15.81
CA MET A 1 -18.89 17.46 16.16
C MET A 1 -17.93 16.35 15.73
N PRO A 2 -17.05 16.56 14.74
CA PRO A 2 -16.12 15.53 14.31
C PRO A 2 -14.81 15.64 15.09
N ALA A 3 -14.42 14.54 15.73
CA ALA A 3 -13.15 14.40 16.43
C ALA A 3 -12.05 13.99 15.43
N ILE A 4 -11.02 14.81 15.42
CA ILE A 4 -9.75 14.69 14.71
C ILE A 4 -9.04 13.39 15.11
N LYS A 5 -8.54 12.63 14.13
CA LYS A 5 -7.47 11.64 14.33
C LYS A 5 -6.32 11.99 13.40
N HIS A 6 -5.32 12.67 13.96
CA HIS A 6 -4.00 12.79 13.36
C HIS A 6 -3.30 11.43 13.41
N TYR A 7 -2.75 11.01 12.27
CA TYR A 7 -1.55 10.18 12.23
C TYR A 7 -0.63 10.74 11.13
N LEU A 8 0.57 11.10 11.58
CA LEU A 8 1.80 11.33 10.81
C LEU A 8 2.18 10.02 10.08
N GLY A 9 2.82 9.99 8.91
CA GLY A 9 3.31 11.01 8.01
C GLY A 9 3.65 10.36 6.67
N PHE A 10 3.32 11.05 5.58
CA PHE A 10 3.86 10.77 4.26
C PHE A 10 4.55 12.05 3.80
N THR A 11 5.89 12.02 3.77
CA THR A 11 6.70 13.06 3.14
C THR A 11 6.52 12.93 1.64
N VAL A 12 5.92 13.96 1.02
CA VAL A 12 5.83 14.12 -0.43
C VAL A 12 7.09 14.86 -0.88
N PRO A 13 7.87 14.37 -1.87
CA PRO A 13 8.93 15.17 -2.46
C PRO A 13 8.32 16.30 -3.28
N SER A 14 8.65 17.54 -2.92
CA SER A 14 8.43 18.74 -3.71
C SER A 14 9.11 18.58 -5.07
N ILE A 15 8.34 18.67 -6.16
CA ILE A 15 8.88 18.90 -7.50
C ILE A 15 8.75 20.40 -7.73
N GLU A 16 9.89 21.08 -7.74
CA GLU A 16 10.00 22.47 -8.13
C GLU A 16 9.64 22.57 -9.61
N VAL A 17 8.64 23.39 -9.91
CA VAL A 17 8.33 23.87 -11.25
C VAL A 17 9.20 25.12 -11.41
N GLU A 18 10.27 25.02 -12.21
CA GLU A 18 11.01 26.21 -12.63
C GLU A 18 10.15 27.00 -13.62
N GLU A 19 9.83 28.24 -13.24
CA GLU A 19 9.25 29.25 -14.12
C GLU A 19 10.35 29.85 -15.01
N ASP A 20 10.13 29.75 -16.32
CA ASP A 20 10.90 30.43 -17.36
C ASP A 20 10.96 31.94 -17.10
N HIS A 21 12.13 32.43 -16.71
CA HIS A 21 12.45 33.85 -16.73
C HIS A 21 13.13 34.19 -18.05
N SER A 22 12.38 34.89 -18.90
CA SER A 22 12.91 35.66 -20.02
C SER A 22 14.05 36.56 -19.57
N ASN A 23 15.16 36.61 -20.32
CA ASN A 23 15.91 37.85 -20.45
C ASN A 23 16.47 38.02 -21.86
N ASN A 24 16.11 39.17 -22.40
CA ASN A 24 16.42 39.68 -23.71
C ASN A 24 17.65 40.61 -23.60
N ASN A 25 18.33 40.80 -24.73
CA ASN A 25 19.15 41.94 -25.15
C ASN A 25 20.68 41.75 -25.19
N GLY A 26 21.23 41.96 -26.39
CA GLY A 26 22.47 42.74 -26.57
C GLY A 26 23.34 42.38 -27.79
N SER A 27 23.39 43.32 -28.75
CA SER A 27 24.42 43.56 -29.78
C SER A 27 24.52 42.54 -30.92
N ASP A 28 24.12 42.86 -32.16
CA ASP A 28 24.67 43.85 -33.11
C ASP A 28 26.19 43.71 -33.28
N ASP A 29 26.58 42.97 -34.32
CA ASP A 29 27.82 43.13 -35.08
C ASP A 29 27.64 42.39 -36.41
N GLY A 30 27.42 43.17 -37.47
CA GLY A 30 27.27 42.67 -38.82
C GLY A 30 28.56 42.08 -39.38
N TYR A 31 28.47 40.85 -39.89
CA TYR A 31 29.29 40.39 -40.99
C TYR A 31 28.38 39.88 -42.11
N HIS A 32 28.16 40.77 -43.06
CA HIS A 32 27.69 40.45 -44.39
C HIS A 32 28.81 39.72 -45.13
N PHE A 33 28.58 38.44 -45.43
CA PHE A 33 29.25 37.74 -46.52
C PHE A 33 28.14 37.22 -47.44
N ASP A 34 28.00 37.88 -48.58
CA ASP A 34 27.24 37.35 -49.69
C ASP A 34 27.88 36.07 -50.22
N VAL A 35 27.01 35.25 -50.79
CA VAL A 35 27.28 34.11 -51.67
C VAL A 35 27.71 32.83 -50.96
N ASP A 36 26.71 32.03 -50.57
CA ASP A 36 26.62 30.68 -51.10
C ASP A 36 25.17 30.24 -51.29
N ASN A 37 24.92 29.79 -52.51
CA ASN A 37 23.69 29.37 -53.15
C ASN A 37 22.88 28.35 -52.32
N PRO A 38 21.56 28.53 -52.09
CA PRO A 38 20.72 27.61 -51.30
C PRO A 38 20.27 26.41 -52.13
N SER A 39 21.21 25.77 -52.82
CA SER A 39 20.98 24.53 -53.54
C SER A 39 21.97 23.52 -53.03
N GLN A 40 21.47 22.34 -52.64
CA GLN A 40 22.19 21.15 -52.17
C GLN A 40 22.22 20.92 -50.64
N LEU A 41 21.05 21.02 -49.97
CA LEU A 41 20.68 19.93 -49.05
C LEU A 41 19.91 18.91 -49.90
N GLU A 42 20.67 18.11 -50.64
CA GLU A 42 20.16 16.88 -51.22
C GLU A 42 19.58 16.05 -50.06
N PRO A 43 18.29 15.65 -50.10
CA PRO A 43 17.81 14.65 -49.17
C PRO A 43 18.69 13.41 -49.39
N SER A 44 19.42 13.00 -48.36
CA SER A 44 20.20 11.77 -48.36
C SER A 44 19.36 10.66 -48.98
N SER A 45 19.81 10.19 -50.13
CA SER A 45 19.06 9.26 -50.98
C SER A 45 18.56 8.05 -50.15
N PRO A 46 17.28 7.65 -50.25
CA PRO A 46 16.72 6.51 -49.50
C PRO A 46 17.39 5.16 -49.79
N SER A 47 18.33 5.13 -50.74
CA SER A 47 18.89 3.91 -51.32
C SER A 47 20.14 3.39 -50.60
N SER A 48 20.86 4.19 -49.81
CA SER A 48 22.09 3.72 -49.13
C SER A 48 21.84 3.17 -47.73
N GLU A 49 20.90 3.75 -46.95
CA GLU A 49 20.52 3.22 -45.64
C GLU A 49 19.94 1.81 -45.74
N ALA A 50 19.17 1.54 -46.80
CA ALA A 50 18.58 0.23 -47.04
C ALA A 50 19.62 -0.88 -47.25
N GLY A 51 20.80 -0.53 -47.78
CA GLY A 51 21.93 -1.45 -47.96
C GLY A 51 22.68 -1.72 -46.66
N ILE A 52 22.95 -0.68 -45.86
CA ILE A 52 23.59 -0.80 -44.54
C ILE A 52 22.71 -1.63 -43.58
N GLN A 53 21.38 -1.45 -43.63
CA GLN A 53 20.43 -2.26 -42.85
C GLN A 53 20.47 -3.74 -43.25
N LEU A 54 20.56 -4.06 -44.54
CA LEU A 54 20.67 -5.46 -45.00
C LEU A 54 21.95 -6.13 -44.50
N GLU A 55 23.07 -5.40 -44.50
CA GLU A 55 24.37 -5.88 -44.01
C GLU A 55 24.36 -6.09 -42.48
N ILE A 56 23.75 -5.18 -41.73
CA ILE A 56 23.57 -5.31 -40.28
C ILE A 56 22.66 -6.50 -39.95
N ALA A 57 21.55 -6.67 -40.66
CA ALA A 57 20.62 -7.78 -40.49
C ALA A 57 21.29 -9.14 -40.76
N GLU A 58 22.14 -9.23 -41.78
CA GLU A 58 22.89 -10.43 -42.14
C GLU A 58 23.98 -10.78 -41.11
N ILE A 59 24.70 -9.79 -40.58
CA ILE A 59 25.71 -9.96 -39.52
C ILE A 59 25.07 -10.45 -38.20
N ILE A 60 23.89 -9.92 -37.84
CA ILE A 60 23.22 -10.22 -36.57
C ILE A 60 22.31 -11.46 -36.69
N GLY A 61 21.99 -11.90 -37.92
CA GLY A 61 21.11 -13.04 -38.17
C GLY A 61 19.64 -12.77 -37.84
N LEU A 62 19.21 -11.50 -37.91
CA LEU A 62 17.83 -11.08 -37.66
C LEU A 62 17.15 -10.66 -38.97
N ASN A 63 15.83 -10.85 -39.06
CA ASN A 63 15.07 -10.38 -40.22
C ASN A 63 15.09 -8.84 -40.27
N LYS A 64 15.16 -8.26 -41.48
CA LYS A 64 15.11 -6.80 -41.70
C LYS A 64 13.94 -6.12 -40.99
N SER A 65 12.78 -6.76 -40.95
CA SER A 65 11.60 -6.25 -40.22
C SER A 65 11.86 -6.13 -38.72
N THR A 66 12.56 -7.10 -38.13
CA THR A 66 12.90 -7.10 -36.70
C THR A 66 13.93 -6.03 -36.36
N GLU A 67 14.92 -5.80 -37.23
CA GLU A 67 15.88 -4.70 -37.06
C GLU A 67 15.16 -3.34 -37.07
N GLN A 68 14.27 -3.12 -38.04
CA GLN A 68 13.47 -1.90 -38.16
C GLN A 68 12.54 -1.69 -36.95
N ASP A 69 11.89 -2.75 -36.47
CA ASP A 69 11.06 -2.72 -35.25
C ASP A 69 11.89 -2.36 -34.01
N ILE A 70 13.12 -2.88 -33.90
CA ILE A 70 14.03 -2.59 -32.79
C ILE A 70 14.50 -1.13 -32.86
N ARG A 71 14.90 -0.64 -34.04
CA ARG A 71 15.29 0.77 -34.23
C ARG A 71 14.14 1.71 -33.86
N ALA A 72 12.94 1.44 -34.37
CA ALA A 72 11.75 2.22 -34.03
C ALA A 72 11.46 2.21 -32.52
N LYS A 73 11.68 1.09 -31.81
CA LYS A 73 11.54 1.04 -30.35
C LYS A 73 12.59 1.89 -29.64
N ILE A 74 13.83 1.90 -30.11
CA ILE A 74 14.90 2.74 -29.56
C ILE A 74 14.57 4.22 -29.77
N ASP A 75 14.11 4.61 -30.97
CA ASP A 75 13.79 6.01 -31.27
C ASP A 75 12.58 6.52 -30.45
N ASN A 76 11.56 5.69 -30.25
CA ASN A 76 10.35 6.08 -29.52
C ASN A 76 10.47 5.97 -27.99
N TYR A 77 11.15 4.94 -27.48
CA TYR A 77 11.17 4.59 -26.06
C TYR A 77 12.56 4.54 -25.43
N GLY A 78 13.62 4.78 -26.21
CA GLY A 78 15.01 4.79 -25.74
C GLY A 78 15.59 3.41 -25.38
N SER A 79 14.87 2.31 -25.65
CA SER A 79 15.32 0.96 -25.28
C SER A 79 14.89 -0.10 -26.31
N PRO A 80 15.79 -1.03 -26.68
CA PRO A 80 15.46 -2.17 -27.54
C PRO A 80 14.63 -3.23 -26.80
N LEU A 81 14.54 -3.15 -25.46
CA LEU A 81 13.84 -4.14 -24.66
C LEU A 81 12.32 -4.00 -24.81
N SER A 82 11.64 -5.14 -24.68
CA SER A 82 10.18 -5.15 -24.67
C SER A 82 9.66 -4.39 -23.45
N HIS A 83 8.78 -3.43 -23.70
CA HIS A 83 8.11 -2.67 -22.65
C HIS A 83 6.98 -3.49 -22.05
N LYS A 84 6.67 -3.21 -20.78
CA LYS A 84 5.55 -3.85 -20.11
C LYS A 84 4.26 -3.46 -20.83
N GLN A 85 3.66 -4.42 -21.52
CA GLN A 85 2.38 -4.23 -22.19
C GLN A 85 1.29 -3.93 -21.16
N THR A 86 0.39 -3.02 -21.51
CA THR A 86 -0.80 -2.76 -20.70
C THR A 86 -1.66 -4.03 -20.73
N GLY A 87 -1.87 -4.62 -19.55
CA GLY A 87 -2.72 -5.81 -19.42
C GLY A 87 -4.20 -5.49 -19.63
N ARG A 88 -5.03 -6.54 -19.59
CA ARG A 88 -6.49 -6.39 -19.61
C ARG A 88 -6.95 -5.45 -18.48
N PRO A 89 -7.84 -4.49 -18.76
CA PRO A 89 -8.38 -3.62 -17.72
C PRO A 89 -9.10 -4.43 -16.64
N LEU A 90 -9.05 -3.89 -15.43
CA LEU A 90 -9.69 -4.47 -14.26
C LEU A 90 -11.21 -4.38 -14.40
N LYS A 91 -11.92 -5.46 -14.03
CA LYS A 91 -13.39 -5.46 -13.99
C LYS A 91 -13.96 -4.49 -12.96
N ILE A 92 -13.20 -4.20 -11.91
CA ILE A 92 -13.60 -3.26 -10.86
C ILE A 92 -13.01 -1.89 -11.20
N ASN A 93 -13.91 -0.93 -11.32
CA ASN A 93 -13.66 0.49 -11.55
C ASN A 93 -13.39 1.22 -10.22
N GLU A 94 -12.71 2.36 -10.30
CA GLU A 94 -12.25 3.14 -9.14
C GLU A 94 -13.40 3.56 -8.19
N ARG A 95 -14.56 3.92 -8.75
CA ARG A 95 -15.78 4.23 -7.98
C ARG A 95 -16.25 3.04 -7.13
N THR A 96 -16.25 1.85 -7.73
CA THR A 96 -16.65 0.59 -7.11
C THR A 96 -15.66 0.20 -6.00
N GLU A 97 -14.38 0.40 -6.25
CA GLU A 97 -13.32 0.20 -5.26
C GLU A 97 -13.49 1.13 -4.03
N ARG A 98 -13.78 2.42 -4.26
CA ARG A 98 -14.08 3.37 -3.17
C ARG A 98 -15.30 2.97 -2.37
N HIS A 99 -16.36 2.53 -3.06
CA HIS A 99 -17.56 2.04 -2.39
C HIS A 99 -17.26 0.85 -1.48
N TRP A 100 -16.48 -0.08 -2.00
CA TRP A 100 -16.13 -1.30 -1.31
C TRP A 100 -15.20 -1.08 -0.10
N LYS A 101 -14.20 -0.20 -0.25
CA LYS A 101 -13.35 0.27 0.86
C LYS A 101 -14.18 0.81 2.02
N ARG A 102 -15.32 1.43 1.74
CA ARG A 102 -16.24 1.93 2.76
C ARG A 102 -16.93 0.79 3.50
N ILE A 103 -17.50 -0.17 2.77
CA ILE A 103 -18.19 -1.35 3.34
C ILE A 103 -17.26 -2.10 4.30
N ILE A 104 -16.03 -2.40 3.86
CA ILE A 104 -15.05 -3.13 4.68
C ILE A 104 -14.70 -2.34 5.96
N ARG A 105 -14.61 -1.02 5.88
CA ARG A 105 -14.26 -0.17 7.02
C ARG A 105 -15.42 0.04 8.00
N GLU A 106 -16.65 0.06 7.51
CA GLU A 106 -17.85 0.17 8.32
C GLU A 106 -18.07 -1.11 9.13
N ASP A 107 -17.94 -2.28 8.50
CA ASP A 107 -17.99 -3.57 9.18
C ASP A 107 -16.88 -4.53 8.69
N PRO A 108 -15.79 -4.64 9.46
CA PRO A 108 -14.67 -5.55 9.16
C PRO A 108 -15.03 -7.04 9.19
N PHE A 109 -16.22 -7.43 9.66
CA PHE A 109 -16.67 -8.82 9.74
C PHE A 109 -17.57 -9.24 8.58
N THR A 110 -17.86 -8.32 7.63
CA THR A 110 -18.68 -8.60 6.44
C THR A 110 -18.14 -9.76 5.62
N PHE A 111 -19.04 -10.64 5.18
CA PHE A 111 -18.65 -11.77 4.34
C PHE A 111 -18.51 -11.33 2.88
N TYR A 112 -17.59 -11.97 2.15
CA TYR A 112 -17.41 -11.73 0.71
C TYR A 112 -18.70 -11.88 -0.11
N LYS A 113 -19.62 -12.76 0.32
CA LYS A 113 -20.93 -12.93 -0.33
C LYS A 113 -21.82 -11.70 -0.18
N GLU A 114 -21.89 -11.13 1.01
CA GLU A 114 -22.67 -9.92 1.30
C GLU A 114 -22.10 -8.73 0.53
N ILE A 115 -20.77 -8.60 0.52
CA ILE A 115 -20.06 -7.63 -0.31
C ILE A 115 -20.44 -7.79 -1.79
N ASN A 116 -20.49 -9.03 -2.30
CA ASN A 116 -20.86 -9.28 -3.70
C ASN A 116 -22.32 -8.88 -3.98
N MET A 117 -23.24 -9.14 -3.04
CA MET A 117 -24.63 -8.69 -3.14
C MET A 117 -24.74 -7.16 -3.16
N GLU A 118 -23.93 -6.45 -2.37
CA GLU A 118 -23.87 -4.99 -2.39
C GLU A 118 -23.35 -4.46 -3.73
N LEU A 119 -22.37 -5.14 -4.33
CA LEU A 119 -21.80 -4.78 -5.63
C LEU A 119 -22.70 -5.12 -6.83
N ALA A 120 -23.62 -6.08 -6.67
CA ALA A 120 -24.65 -6.34 -7.66
C ALA A 120 -25.66 -5.19 -7.82
N LYS A 121 -25.84 -4.35 -6.79
CA LYS A 121 -26.75 -3.18 -6.85
C LYS A 121 -26.35 -2.16 -7.92
N PRO A 122 -25.07 -1.76 -8.05
CA PRO A 122 -24.59 -0.95 -9.18
C PRO A 122 -24.25 -1.77 -10.45
N ASP A 123 -24.80 -2.98 -10.61
CA ASP A 123 -24.61 -3.83 -11.80
C ASP A 123 -23.17 -4.36 -12.01
N VAL A 124 -22.40 -4.53 -10.92
CA VAL A 124 -21.04 -5.07 -10.97
C VAL A 124 -21.02 -6.52 -10.52
N PHE A 125 -20.86 -7.43 -11.48
CA PHE A 125 -20.80 -8.88 -11.21
C PHE A 125 -19.37 -9.41 -11.23
N VAL A 126 -18.92 -9.91 -10.08
CA VAL A 126 -17.59 -10.51 -9.89
C VAL A 126 -17.68 -11.81 -9.09
N CYS A 127 -16.77 -12.75 -9.34
CA CYS A 127 -16.66 -13.93 -8.48
C CYS A 127 -15.93 -13.59 -7.17
N ILE A 128 -16.10 -14.46 -6.16
CA ILE A 128 -15.49 -14.26 -4.83
C ILE A 128 -13.96 -14.27 -4.91
N GLU A 129 -13.37 -15.08 -5.79
CA GLU A 129 -11.92 -15.14 -6.01
C GLU A 129 -11.40 -13.81 -6.53
N THR A 130 -12.13 -13.20 -7.46
CA THR A 130 -11.82 -11.86 -7.95
C THR A 130 -11.85 -10.86 -6.80
N LEU A 131 -12.88 -10.89 -5.96
CA LEU A 131 -12.97 -10.03 -4.78
C LEU A 131 -11.78 -10.21 -3.83
N ARG A 132 -11.38 -11.45 -3.53
CA ARG A 132 -10.21 -11.73 -2.66
C ARG A 132 -8.92 -11.11 -3.21
N LEU A 133 -8.66 -11.28 -4.51
CA LEU A 133 -7.49 -10.68 -5.16
C LEU A 133 -7.47 -9.16 -5.02
N TYR A 134 -8.63 -8.50 -5.14
CA TYR A 134 -8.71 -7.05 -4.92
C TYR A 134 -8.49 -6.68 -3.44
N VAL A 135 -8.99 -7.46 -2.48
CA VAL A 135 -8.81 -7.19 -1.04
C VAL A 135 -7.33 -7.19 -0.72
N ASP A 136 -6.63 -8.21 -1.23
CA ASP A 136 -5.20 -8.37 -1.05
C ASP A 136 -4.41 -7.22 -1.69
N ARG A 137 -4.79 -6.77 -2.90
CA ARG A 137 -4.18 -5.59 -3.54
C ARG A 137 -4.38 -4.30 -2.75
N LEU A 138 -5.51 -4.18 -2.05
CA LEU A 138 -5.80 -3.05 -1.17
C LEU A 138 -5.18 -3.18 0.22
N ALA A 139 -4.34 -4.20 0.44
CA ALA A 139 -3.69 -4.49 1.73
C ALA A 139 -4.68 -4.74 2.88
N PHE A 140 -5.92 -5.10 2.59
CA PHE A 140 -6.83 -5.63 3.60
C PHE A 140 -6.52 -7.11 3.85
N LYS A 141 -6.67 -7.53 5.10
CA LYS A 141 -6.44 -8.91 5.51
C LYS A 141 -7.50 -9.30 6.54
N SER A 142 -7.89 -10.57 6.52
CA SER A 142 -8.80 -11.12 7.51
C SER A 142 -8.02 -11.61 8.72
N TYR A 143 -8.53 -11.29 9.92
CA TYR A 143 -7.97 -11.73 11.18
C TYR A 143 -9.07 -12.22 12.11
N ARG A 144 -8.73 -13.14 13.02
CA ARG A 144 -9.62 -13.49 14.13
C ARG A 144 -9.53 -12.40 15.18
N ALA A 145 -10.65 -11.77 15.51
CA ALA A 145 -10.69 -10.78 16.58
C ALA A 145 -10.26 -11.41 17.91
N ALA A 146 -9.41 -10.70 18.66
CA ALA A 146 -8.99 -11.14 19.98
C ALA A 146 -10.20 -11.25 20.92
N HIS A 147 -10.27 -12.35 21.68
CA HIS A 147 -11.30 -12.50 22.71
C HIS A 147 -11.09 -11.45 23.80
N LYS A 148 -12.12 -10.65 24.07
CA LYS A 148 -12.09 -9.59 25.08
C LYS A 148 -13.25 -9.78 26.05
N PRO A 149 -13.05 -9.60 27.37
CA PRO A 149 -14.14 -9.65 28.33
C PRO A 149 -15.15 -8.53 28.02
N ARG A 150 -16.44 -8.83 28.12
CA ARG A 150 -17.50 -7.84 27.91
C ARG A 150 -17.45 -6.79 29.02
N LEU A 151 -17.09 -5.55 28.67
CA LEU A 151 -17.11 -4.43 29.61
C LEU A 151 -18.48 -3.77 29.63
N THR A 152 -19.06 -3.62 30.81
CA THR A 152 -20.26 -2.80 31.03
C THR A 152 -19.91 -1.31 30.93
N ALA A 153 -20.92 -0.44 30.75
CA ALA A 153 -20.70 1.00 30.71
C ALA A 153 -20.03 1.53 31.99
N ARG A 154 -20.40 0.97 33.16
CA ARG A 154 -19.76 1.28 34.45
C ARG A 154 -18.28 0.91 34.43
N HIS A 155 -17.93 -0.31 34.00
CA HIS A 155 -16.53 -0.74 33.94
C HIS A 155 -15.67 0.17 33.04
N ARG A 156 -16.21 0.58 31.88
CA ARG A 156 -15.50 1.51 30.97
C ARG A 156 -15.24 2.87 31.63
N LYS A 157 -16.24 3.43 32.30
CA LYS A 157 -16.11 4.72 33.01
C LYS A 157 -15.08 4.63 34.14
N SER A 158 -15.17 3.63 35.01
CA SER A 158 -14.23 3.46 36.13
C SER A 158 -12.81 3.23 35.63
N ARG A 159 -12.61 2.37 34.63
CA ARG A 159 -11.28 2.13 34.02
C ARG A 159 -10.70 3.38 33.38
N LEU A 160 -11.52 4.14 32.64
CA LEU A 160 -11.06 5.37 31.99
C LEU A 160 -10.71 6.45 33.02
N HIS A 161 -11.52 6.60 34.06
CA HIS A 161 -11.27 7.56 35.14
C HIS A 161 -9.96 7.23 35.87
N TRP A 162 -9.79 5.97 36.29
CA TRP A 162 -8.57 5.50 36.92
C TRP A 162 -7.34 5.73 36.01
N ALA A 163 -7.42 5.36 34.73
CA ALA A 163 -6.32 5.59 33.79
C ALA A 163 -5.96 7.07 33.62
N LYS A 164 -6.96 7.98 33.64
CA LYS A 164 -6.71 9.43 33.55
C LYS A 164 -6.06 9.99 34.80
N GLU A 165 -6.46 9.54 35.99
CA GLU A 165 -5.87 9.98 37.26
C GLU A 165 -4.40 9.53 37.39
N HIS A 166 -4.07 8.39 36.78
CA HIS A 166 -2.78 7.74 36.93
C HIS A 166 -1.86 7.89 35.69
N ILE A 167 -2.28 8.64 34.66
CA ILE A 167 -1.52 8.78 33.40
C ILE A 167 -0.16 9.45 33.58
N ASN A 168 -0.06 10.37 34.54
CA ASN A 168 1.16 11.13 34.84
C ASN A 168 1.92 10.57 36.05
N TRP A 169 1.59 9.35 36.49
CA TRP A 169 2.28 8.75 37.62
C TRP A 169 3.74 8.46 37.29
N ILE A 170 4.63 8.88 38.19
CA ILE A 170 6.06 8.61 38.09
C ILE A 170 6.37 7.19 38.60
N LYS A 171 7.56 6.69 38.26
CA LYS A 171 7.99 5.31 38.57
C LYS A 171 7.79 4.94 40.05
N ASP A 172 8.13 5.83 40.97
CA ASP A 172 7.99 5.56 42.41
C ASP A 172 6.53 5.46 42.87
N GLN A 173 5.59 6.14 42.20
CA GLN A 173 4.17 5.99 42.48
C GLN A 173 3.65 4.62 42.00
N TRP A 174 4.15 4.14 40.85
CA TRP A 174 3.84 2.80 40.36
C TRP A 174 4.39 1.69 41.25
N ARG A 175 5.59 1.88 41.84
CA ARG A 175 6.19 0.93 42.80
C ARG A 175 5.32 0.70 44.03
N ASN A 176 4.49 1.67 44.39
CA ASN A 176 3.60 1.58 45.54
C ASN A 176 2.27 0.86 45.21
N VAL A 177 2.03 0.46 43.96
CA VAL A 177 0.83 -0.30 43.58
C VAL A 177 1.08 -1.78 43.75
N VAL A 178 0.32 -2.40 44.65
CA VAL A 178 0.29 -3.86 44.81
C VAL A 178 -0.90 -4.42 44.05
N TRP A 179 -0.62 -5.34 43.12
CA TRP A 179 -1.66 -6.05 42.38
C TRP A 179 -1.92 -7.40 43.03
N PHE A 180 -3.20 -7.71 43.24
CA PHE A 180 -3.65 -9.02 43.69
C PHE A 180 -4.68 -9.56 42.69
N ASP A 181 -4.49 -10.80 42.24
CA ASP A 181 -5.44 -11.51 41.40
C ASP A 181 -5.49 -13.00 41.80
N GLU A 182 -6.66 -13.60 41.67
CA GLU A 182 -6.88 -15.02 41.95
C GLU A 182 -6.84 -15.80 40.63
N SER A 183 -5.76 -16.56 40.43
CA SER A 183 -5.64 -17.47 39.30
C SER A 183 -5.99 -18.90 39.71
N ARG A 184 -6.83 -19.56 38.92
CA ARG A 184 -7.21 -20.96 39.14
C ARG A 184 -6.29 -21.88 38.36
N PHE A 185 -5.69 -22.85 39.04
CA PHE A 185 -4.82 -23.85 38.41
C PHE A 185 -5.50 -25.22 38.38
N CYS A 186 -5.54 -25.87 37.22
CA CYS A 186 -5.99 -27.25 37.12
C CYS A 186 -4.82 -28.20 37.42
N MET A 187 -4.92 -29.00 38.48
CA MET A 187 -3.88 -29.96 38.89
C MET A 187 -3.78 -31.20 37.97
N LYS A 188 -4.65 -31.35 36.97
CA LYS A 188 -4.68 -32.52 36.07
C LYS A 188 -4.02 -32.20 34.73
N TYR A 189 -2.91 -32.87 34.42
CA TYR A 189 -2.30 -32.90 33.07
C TYR A 189 -3.17 -33.73 32.12
N SER A 190 -4.13 -33.11 31.44
CA SER A 190 -4.81 -33.70 30.28
C SER A 190 -4.33 -32.99 29.01
N LYS A 191 -3.70 -33.74 28.09
CA LYS A 191 -3.26 -33.23 26.77
C LYS A 191 -4.41 -32.96 25.78
N ARG A 192 -5.66 -32.87 26.26
CA ARG A 192 -6.85 -32.55 25.44
C ARG A 192 -7.64 -31.45 26.15
N VAL A 193 -7.58 -30.22 25.63
CA VAL A 193 -8.37 -29.06 26.07
C VAL A 193 -9.77 -29.22 25.42
N SER A 194 -10.94 -28.89 25.98
CA SER A 194 -11.31 -27.60 26.58
C SER A 194 -12.68 -27.70 27.28
N ALA A 195 -12.76 -28.30 28.47
CA ALA A 195 -13.92 -28.13 29.34
C ALA A 195 -13.51 -28.48 30.76
N VAL A 196 -13.28 -27.46 31.59
CA VAL A 196 -13.14 -27.66 33.04
C VAL A 196 -14.54 -27.93 33.59
N LYS A 197 -14.87 -29.20 33.80
CA LYS A 197 -16.03 -29.61 34.59
C LYS A 197 -15.63 -29.55 36.07
N TRP A 198 -16.47 -28.92 36.89
CA TRP A 198 -16.18 -28.58 38.27
C TRP A 198 -16.70 -29.66 39.22
N ASP A 199 -15.79 -30.37 39.85
CA ASP A 199 -16.08 -31.34 40.90
C ASP A 199 -15.28 -30.93 42.16
N GLY A 200 -15.67 -29.82 42.80
CA GLY A 200 -15.40 -29.49 44.21
C GLY A 200 -13.96 -29.43 44.77
N GLY A 201 -12.90 -29.70 44.01
CA GLY A 201 -11.55 -29.95 44.57
C GLY A 201 -10.40 -29.18 43.92
N GLY A 202 -10.51 -27.86 43.79
CA GLY A 202 -9.42 -27.00 43.29
C GLY A 202 -8.64 -26.33 44.42
N ALA A 203 -7.29 -26.32 44.32
CA ALA A 203 -6.44 -25.54 45.22
C ALA A 203 -6.40 -24.06 44.78
N MET A 204 -6.48 -23.15 45.74
CA MET A 204 -6.36 -21.70 45.53
C MET A 204 -4.93 -21.27 45.89
N ALA A 205 -4.26 -20.54 45.01
CA ALA A 205 -2.94 -19.98 45.26
C ALA A 205 -3.02 -18.45 45.19
N TRP A 206 -2.47 -17.78 46.22
CA TRP A 206 -2.33 -16.33 46.26
C TRP A 206 -1.02 -15.97 45.56
N VAL A 207 -1.08 -15.25 44.44
CA VAL A 207 0.11 -14.76 43.73
C VAL A 207 0.17 -13.25 43.88
N VAL A 208 1.29 -12.75 44.43
CA VAL A 208 1.60 -11.33 44.49
C VAL A 208 2.52 -11.00 43.33
N PHE A 209 2.11 -10.08 42.47
CA PHE A 209 2.96 -9.59 41.37
C PHE A 209 3.63 -8.28 41.82
N GLY A 210 4.95 -8.33 42.06
CA GLY A 210 5.77 -7.14 42.26
C GLY A 210 6.06 -6.48 40.92
N GLY A 211 5.67 -5.22 40.76
CA GLY A 211 5.92 -4.46 39.53
C GLY A 211 7.36 -3.97 39.45
N GLU A 212 8.28 -4.78 38.89
CA GLU A 212 9.54 -4.26 38.38
C GLU A 212 9.29 -3.55 37.04
N VAL A 213 9.24 -2.23 37.09
CA VAL A 213 9.25 -1.38 35.90
C VAL A 213 10.69 -1.36 35.37
N LEU A 214 10.97 -2.17 34.34
CA LEU A 214 12.21 -2.09 33.56
C LEU A 214 12.31 -0.70 32.94
N ASP A 215 13.47 -0.06 33.09
CA ASP A 215 13.79 1.22 32.45
C ASP A 215 13.86 1.00 30.92
N LEU A 216 13.04 1.76 30.19
CA LEU A 216 13.13 1.91 28.73
C LEU A 216 13.84 3.22 28.40
#